data_AF-A0A924HDZ7-F1
#
_entry.id   AF-A0A924HDZ7-F1
#
_cell.length_a   1.000
_cell.length_b   1.000
_cell.length_c   1.000
_cell.angle_alpha   90.00
_cell.angle_beta   90.00
_cell.angle_gamma   90.00
#
_symmetry.space_group_name_H-M   'P 1'
#
loop_
_entity.id
_entity.type
_entity.pdbx_description
1 polymer ?
#
loop_
_entity_poly.entity_id
_entity_poly.type
_entity_poly.pdbx_seq_one_letter_code
_entity_poly.pdbx_strand_id
1 'polypeptide(L)'
;LLDMRLPKLSGLEVLRSIRGNPLTAIVPVVMLTSSSEQSDMAASYQSGANAFVRKPVDFEAFSEKLNHLHAFWLSVNETVMPD
;
A
#
# COMPACT_ATOMS: atom_id res chain seq x y z
N LEU A 1 -3.42 3.48 -2.49
CA LEU A 1 -2.28 3.71 -1.57
C LEU A 1 -2.84 3.81 -0.14
N LEU A 2 -2.19 3.20 0.86
CA LEU A 2 -2.66 3.18 2.25
C LEU A 2 -1.52 3.54 3.21
N ASP A 3 -1.72 4.55 4.05
CA ASP A 3 -0.76 4.93 5.08
C ASP A 3 -0.77 3.97 6.26
N MET A 4 0.40 3.60 6.77
CA MET A 4 0.53 2.75 7.95
C MET A 4 0.10 3.46 9.24
N ARG A 5 0.34 4.77 9.34
CA ARG A 5 0.05 5.56 10.55
C ARG A 5 -1.07 6.54 10.27
N LEU A 6 -2.31 6.14 10.56
CA LEU A 6 -3.47 7.03 10.50
C LEU A 6 -3.81 7.56 11.90
N PRO A 7 -4.46 8.74 12.04
CA PRO A 7 -4.69 9.36 13.35
C PRO A 7 -5.56 8.56 14.34
N LYS A 8 -6.41 7.64 13.85
CA LYS A 8 -7.40 6.92 14.68
C LYS A 8 -7.32 5.40 14.56
N LEU A 9 -6.63 4.89 13.56
CA LEU A 9 -6.58 3.47 13.20
C LEU A 9 -5.18 3.14 12.68
N SER A 10 -4.76 1.90 12.81
CA SER A 10 -3.58 1.43 12.09
C SER A 10 -3.93 1.18 10.62
N GLY A 11 -3.02 1.55 9.72
CA GLY A 11 -3.13 1.14 8.31
C GLY A 11 -3.22 -0.38 8.16
N LEU A 12 -2.63 -1.14 9.07
CA LEU A 12 -2.71 -2.60 9.08
C LEU A 12 -4.13 -3.11 9.40
N GLU A 13 -4.86 -2.42 10.29
CA GLU A 13 -6.27 -2.73 10.57
C GLU A 13 -7.16 -2.41 9.38
N VAL A 14 -6.89 -1.28 8.70
CA VAL A 14 -7.57 -0.92 7.46
C VAL A 14 -7.30 -1.95 6.36
N LEU A 15 -6.05 -2.39 6.20
CA LEU A 15 -5.70 -3.44 5.23
C LEU A 15 -6.46 -4.74 5.50
N ARG A 16 -6.49 -5.20 6.76
CA ARG A 16 -7.27 -6.40 7.14
C ARG A 16 -8.76 -6.24 6.85
N SER A 17 -9.30 -5.04 7.07
CA SER A 17 -10.71 -4.74 6.78
C SER A 17 -11.00 -4.77 5.27
N ILE A 18 -10.08 -4.25 4.45
CA ILE A 18 -10.15 -4.35 2.98
C ILE A 18 -10.12 -5.81 2.54
N ARG A 19 -9.19 -6.62 3.07
CA ARG A 19 -9.08 -8.04 2.72
C ARG A 19 -10.24 -8.90 3.22
N GLY A 20 -10.88 -8.50 4.31
CA GLY A 20 -12.04 -9.19 4.87
C GLY A 20 -13.37 -8.88 4.18
N ASN A 21 -13.43 -7.85 3.34
CA ASN A 21 -14.65 -7.48 2.62
C ASN A 21 -14.61 -8.04 1.17
N PRO A 22 -15.53 -8.92 0.76
CA PRO A 22 -15.54 -9.51 -0.58
C PRO A 22 -15.49 -8.49 -1.72
N LEU A 23 -16.10 -7.32 -1.55
CA LEU A 23 -16.14 -6.27 -2.57
C LEU A 23 -14.78 -5.57 -2.78
N THR A 24 -13.91 -5.60 -1.77
CA THR A 24 -12.61 -4.90 -1.82
C THR A 24 -11.42 -5.83 -1.62
N ALA A 25 -11.65 -7.11 -1.38
CA ALA A 25 -10.62 -8.10 -1.05
C ALA A 25 -9.51 -8.18 -2.09
N ILE A 26 -9.84 -8.02 -3.37
CA ILE A 26 -8.90 -8.09 -4.50
C ILE A 26 -8.29 -6.75 -4.89
N VAL A 27 -8.75 -5.63 -4.33
CA VAL A 27 -8.25 -4.29 -4.69
C VAL A 27 -6.76 -4.21 -4.36
N PRO A 28 -5.88 -3.83 -5.31
CA PRO A 28 -4.46 -3.67 -5.02
C PRO A 28 -4.21 -2.60 -3.95
N VAL A 29 -3.50 -2.98 -2.88
CA VAL A 29 -3.13 -2.08 -1.79
C VAL A 29 -1.61 -1.98 -1.70
N VAL A 30 -1.11 -0.76 -1.86
CA VAL A 30 0.29 -0.40 -1.64
C VAL A 30 0.38 0.34 -0.30
N MET A 31 1.15 -0.22 0.63
CA MET A 31 1.38 0.38 1.95
C MET A 31 2.43 1.48 1.88
N LEU A 32 2.21 2.59 2.60
CA LEU A 32 3.11 3.73 2.75
C LEU A 32 3.46 3.93 4.22
N THR A 33 4.75 4.02 4.56
CA THR A 33 5.17 4.30 5.96
C THR A 33 6.43 5.15 6.03
N SER A 34 6.59 5.90 7.12
CA SER A 34 7.84 6.59 7.45
C SER A 34 8.85 5.67 8.16
N SER A 35 8.41 4.58 8.79
CA SER A 35 9.28 3.64 9.52
C SER A 35 9.87 2.58 8.58
N SER A 36 11.06 2.08 8.92
CA SER A 36 11.68 0.93 8.26
C SER A 36 11.58 -0.34 9.10
N GLU A 37 10.57 -0.44 9.96
CA GLU A 37 10.41 -1.61 10.82
C GLU A 37 10.08 -2.84 9.97
N GLN A 38 10.98 -3.81 9.99
CA GLN A 38 10.85 -5.06 9.24
C GLN A 38 9.61 -5.85 9.67
N SER A 39 9.21 -5.71 10.94
CA SER A 39 7.97 -6.27 11.51
C SER A 39 6.72 -5.72 10.82
N ASP A 40 6.62 -4.41 10.64
CA ASP A 40 5.48 -3.75 9.97
C ASP A 40 5.38 -4.19 8.50
N MET A 41 6.53 -4.28 7.83
CA MET A 41 6.60 -4.76 6.45
C MET A 41 6.13 -6.21 6.35
N ALA A 42 6.68 -7.09 7.20
CA ALA A 42 6.29 -8.51 7.23
C ALA A 42 4.80 -8.67 7.53
N ALA A 43 4.28 -7.97 8.53
CA ALA A 43 2.86 -8.02 8.90
C ALA A 43 1.95 -7.51 7.78
N SER A 44 2.38 -6.48 7.02
CA SER A 44 1.65 -5.95 5.87
C SER A 44 1.56 -6.98 4.75
N TYR A 45 2.67 -7.62 4.38
CA TYR A 45 2.66 -8.68 3.36
C TYR A 45 1.85 -9.90 3.80
N GLN A 46 1.97 -10.33 5.06
CA GLN A 46 1.15 -11.40 5.63
C GLN A 46 -0.35 -11.06 5.61
N SER A 47 -0.69 -9.78 5.73
CA SER A 47 -2.07 -9.28 5.66
C SER A 47 -2.51 -8.97 4.23
N GLY A 48 -1.74 -9.34 3.19
CA GLY A 48 -2.14 -9.24 1.79
C GLY A 48 -1.84 -7.91 1.11
N ALA A 49 -0.88 -7.12 1.59
CA ALA A 49 -0.39 -5.96 0.83
C ALA A 49 0.27 -6.42 -0.49
N ASN A 50 0.04 -5.68 -1.58
CA ASN A 50 0.63 -5.97 -2.88
C ASN A 50 2.02 -5.35 -3.04
N ALA A 51 2.26 -4.23 -2.37
CA ALA A 51 3.58 -3.60 -2.30
C ALA A 51 3.73 -2.77 -1.03
N PHE A 52 4.97 -2.45 -0.70
CA PHE A 52 5.33 -1.65 0.45
C PHE A 52 6.34 -0.57 0.04
N VAL A 53 6.05 0.68 0.37
CA VAL A 53 6.84 1.83 -0.05
C VAL A 53 7.15 2.69 1.16
N ARG A 54 8.45 2.94 1.37
CA ARG A 54 8.89 3.90 2.39
C ARG A 54 8.63 5.30 1.88
N LYS A 55 7.92 6.11 2.67
CA LYS A 55 7.81 7.55 2.49
C LYS A 55 9.22 8.12 2.44
N PRO A 56 9.63 8.69 1.31
CA PRO A 56 10.91 9.37 1.22
C PRO A 56 10.87 10.64 2.06
N VAL A 57 12.04 10.97 2.58
CA VAL A 57 12.26 12.14 3.43
C VAL A 57 12.35 13.42 2.58
N ASP A 58 12.80 13.25 1.33
CA ASP A 58 12.99 14.31 0.35
C ASP A 58 11.87 14.31 -0.71
N PHE A 59 11.46 15.50 -1.14
CA PHE A 59 10.33 15.70 -2.06
C PHE A 59 10.66 15.29 -3.50
N GLU A 60 11.89 15.50 -3.95
CA GLU A 60 12.32 15.11 -5.29
C GLU A 60 12.37 13.59 -5.40
N ALA A 61 12.99 12.93 -4.42
CA ALA A 61 12.98 11.48 -4.29
C ALA A 61 11.55 10.91 -4.11
N PHE A 62 10.62 11.69 -3.54
CA PHE A 62 9.22 11.31 -3.48
C PHE A 62 8.55 11.29 -4.83
N SER A 63 8.71 12.39 -5.57
CA SER A 63 8.10 12.57 -6.87
C SER A 63 8.57 11.49 -7.83
N GLU A 64 9.86 11.16 -7.83
CA GLU A 64 10.42 10.10 -8.66
C GLU A 64 9.85 8.71 -8.31
N LYS A 65 9.79 8.36 -7.01
CA LYS A 65 9.18 7.08 -6.59
C LYS A 65 7.70 6.97 -6.91
N LEU A 66 6.96 8.06 -6.76
CA LEU A 66 5.55 8.10 -7.13
C LEU A 66 5.36 7.93 -8.64
N ASN A 67 6.24 8.50 -9.46
CA ASN A 67 6.21 8.30 -10.92
C ASN A 67 6.42 6.83 -11.28
N HIS A 68 7.37 6.14 -10.64
CA HIS A 68 7.58 4.70 -10.84
C HIS A 68 6.36 3.87 -10.41
N LEU A 69 5.76 4.17 -9.26
CA LEU A 69 4.54 3.50 -8.80
C LEU A 69 3.38 3.73 -9.76
N HIS A 70 3.17 4.98 -10.19
CA HIS A 70 2.13 5.35 -11.12
C HIS A 70 2.28 4.61 -12.45
N ALA A 71 3.48 4.62 -13.03
CA ALA A 71 3.77 3.91 -14.27
C ALA A 71 3.51 2.41 -14.15
N PHE A 72 3.93 1.78 -13.05
CA PHE A 72 3.67 0.36 -12.84
C PHE A 72 2.17 0.08 -12.67
N TRP A 73 1.51 0.71 -11.71
CA TRP A 73 0.15 0.34 -11.33
C TRP A 73 -0.92 0.74 -12.36
N LEU A 74 -0.68 1.77 -13.17
CA LEU A 74 -1.66 2.24 -14.15
C LEU A 74 -1.33 1.87 -15.59
N SER A 75 -0.06 1.63 -15.92
CA SER A 75 0.34 1.34 -17.30
C SER A 75 0.80 -0.11 -17.52
N VAL A 76 1.16 -0.84 -16.46
CA VAL A 76 1.69 -2.21 -16.57
C VAL A 76 0.79 -3.22 -15.87
N ASN A 77 0.36 -2.93 -14.64
CA ASN A 77 -0.42 -3.85 -13.85
C ASN A 77 -1.84 -4.01 -14.42
N GLU A 78 -2.23 -5.23 -14.74
CA GLU A 78 -3.61 -5.60 -15.02
C GLU A 78 -4.30 -6.02 -13.72
N THR A 79 -5.55 -5.57 -13.52
CA THR A 79 -6.36 -5.97 -12.36
C THR A 79 -7.72 -6.44 -12.84
N VAL A 80 -8.31 -7.34 -12.08
CA VAL A 80 -9.71 -7.73 -12.28
C VAL A 80 -10.56 -6.52 -11.95
N MET A 81 -11.38 -6.07 -12.90
CA MET A 81 -12.43 -5.09 -12.62
C MET A 81 -13.52 -5.82 -11.82
N PRO A 82 -13.89 -5.35 -10.63
CA PRO A 82 -15.08 -5.85 -9.98
C PRO A 82 -16.28 -5.57 -10.90
N ASP A 83 -17.15 -6.57 -11.08
CA ASP A 83 -18.44 -6.40 -11.76
C ASP A 83 -19.35 -5.39 -11.03
#